data_AF-A0A1I5Z5W2-F1
#
_entry.id   AF-A0A1I5Z5W2-F1
#
_cell.length_a   1.000
_cell.length_b   1.000
_cell.length_c   1.000
_cell.angle_alpha   90.00
_cell.angle_beta   90.00
_cell.angle_gamma   90.00
#
_symmetry.space_group_name_H-M   'P 1'
#
loop_
_entity.id
_entity.type
_entity.pdbx_description
1 polymer ?
#
loop_
_entity_poly.entity_id
_entity_poly.type
_entity_poly.pdbx_seq_one_letter_code
_entity_poly.pdbx_strand_id
1 'polypeptide(L)'
;MHELELRFIEVAKRHALVGMQAAKALNDEQDKLQLELVLTPERLASPEGTAQSRATLEQLREFMHIHKAAFEQMALACSTELAGTLAEVPVHLQEEYRAGIVTSINWQLEAQSLLYRNRERWIAAALEICQLIDTCRDAVVFAEEGMGFVNDDDLERFQALFAVIEEIHQLEVAQLSERSQRLVQSLAVLEQVVPA
;
A
#
# COMPACT_ATOMS: atom_id res chain seq x y z
N MET A 1 -28.87 -2.84 -23.42
CA MET A 1 -28.47 -2.49 -22.05
C MET A 1 -29.61 -1.68 -21.45
N HIS A 2 -30.12 -2.09 -20.29
CA HIS A 2 -31.21 -1.37 -19.61
C HIS A 2 -30.66 -0.08 -18.97
N GLU A 3 -31.44 0.99 -18.85
CA GLU A 3 -30.98 2.27 -18.27
C GLU A 3 -30.39 2.11 -16.85
N LEU A 4 -31.01 1.24 -16.05
CA LEU A 4 -30.55 0.91 -14.69
C LEU A 4 -29.25 0.11 -14.67
N GLU A 5 -28.99 -0.70 -15.71
CA GLU A 5 -27.75 -1.44 -15.88
C GLU A 5 -26.59 -0.51 -16.25
N LEU A 6 -26.85 0.46 -17.15
CA LEU A 6 -25.91 1.52 -17.51
C LEU A 6 -25.52 2.36 -16.29
N ARG A 7 -26.51 2.81 -15.50
CA ARG A 7 -26.28 3.58 -14.27
C ARG A 7 -25.43 2.82 -13.26
N PHE A 8 -25.68 1.52 -13.11
CA PHE A 8 -24.89 0.64 -12.24
C PHE A 8 -23.43 0.57 -12.72
N ILE A 9 -23.19 0.38 -14.02
CA ILE A 9 -21.84 0.35 -14.62
C ILE A 9 -21.12 1.70 -14.44
N GLU A 10 -21.81 2.83 -14.62
CA GLU A 10 -21.24 4.17 -14.45
C GLU A 10 -20.78 4.43 -13.01
N VAL A 11 -21.60 4.03 -12.02
CA VAL A 11 -21.24 4.12 -10.60
C VAL A 11 -19.99 3.26 -10.31
N ALA A 12 -19.94 2.03 -10.81
CA ALA A 12 -18.77 1.17 -10.65
C ALA A 12 -17.50 1.78 -11.28
N LYS A 13 -17.60 2.34 -12.49
CA LYS A 13 -16.48 3.03 -13.17
C LYS A 13 -15.98 4.23 -12.38
N ARG A 14 -16.89 5.05 -11.85
CA ARG A 14 -16.52 6.22 -11.05
C ARG A 14 -15.76 5.81 -9.79
N HIS A 15 -16.20 4.77 -9.08
CA HIS A 15 -15.48 4.29 -7.89
C HIS A 15 -14.12 3.69 -8.22
N ALA A 16 -13.99 2.98 -9.35
CA ALA A 16 -12.70 2.51 -9.83
C ALA A 16 -11.72 3.69 -10.09
N LEU A 17 -12.20 4.77 -10.71
CA LEU A 17 -11.40 5.97 -10.96
C LEU A 17 -10.95 6.65 -9.66
N VAL A 18 -11.86 6.80 -8.69
CA VAL A 18 -11.54 7.38 -7.38
C VAL A 18 -10.50 6.52 -6.65
N GLY A 19 -10.63 5.19 -6.70
CA GLY A 19 -9.64 4.27 -6.13
C GLY A 19 -8.26 4.40 -6.78
N MET A 20 -8.19 4.57 -8.12
CA MET A 20 -6.94 4.82 -8.83
C MET A 20 -6.30 6.16 -8.42
N GLN A 21 -7.09 7.21 -8.28
CA GLN A 21 -6.61 8.52 -7.84
C GLN A 21 -6.09 8.49 -6.40
N ALA A 22 -6.77 7.79 -5.49
CA ALA A 22 -6.32 7.58 -4.12
C ALA A 22 -4.99 6.81 -4.06
N ALA A 23 -4.87 5.72 -4.83
CA ALA A 23 -3.62 4.96 -4.94
C ALA A 23 -2.47 5.79 -5.52
N LYS A 24 -2.75 6.64 -6.52
CA LYS A 24 -1.75 7.58 -7.05
C LYS A 24 -1.32 8.60 -6.00
N ALA A 25 -2.27 9.22 -5.29
CA ALA A 25 -1.97 10.18 -4.24
C ALA A 25 -1.10 9.55 -3.14
N LEU A 26 -1.40 8.30 -2.76
CA LEU A 26 -0.59 7.52 -1.82
C LEU A 26 0.87 7.38 -2.29
N ASN A 27 1.09 7.02 -3.56
CA ASN A 27 2.44 6.88 -4.10
C ASN A 27 3.15 8.24 -4.20
N ASP A 28 2.46 9.27 -4.70
CA ASP A 28 3.03 10.60 -4.85
C ASP A 28 3.47 11.21 -3.48
N GLU A 29 2.74 10.95 -2.40
CA GLU A 29 3.15 11.38 -1.05
C GLU A 29 4.31 10.54 -0.50
N GLN A 30 4.35 9.24 -0.78
CA GLN A 30 5.46 8.38 -0.37
C GLN A 30 6.77 8.76 -1.09
N ASP A 31 6.71 9.10 -2.37
CA ASP A 31 7.88 9.51 -3.15
C ASP A 31 8.52 10.79 -2.59
N LYS A 32 7.72 11.71 -2.04
CA LYS A 32 8.22 12.94 -1.38
C LYS A 32 9.06 12.66 -0.14
N LEU A 33 8.82 11.52 0.52
CA LEU A 33 9.51 11.15 1.74
C LEU A 33 10.91 10.56 1.47
N GLN A 34 11.23 10.25 0.21
CA GLN A 34 12.53 9.68 -0.21
C GLN A 34 12.89 8.47 0.65
N LEU A 35 11.98 7.49 0.71
CA LEU A 35 12.08 6.32 1.58
C LEU A 35 13.31 5.46 1.29
N GLU A 36 13.81 5.50 0.06
CA GLU A 36 15.05 4.87 -0.36
C GLU A 36 16.29 5.37 0.38
N LEU A 37 16.23 6.59 0.96
CA LEU A 37 17.35 7.17 1.70
C LEU A 37 17.32 6.84 3.20
N VAL A 38 16.18 6.38 3.74
CA VAL A 38 15.94 6.29 5.19
C VAL A 38 16.90 5.31 5.88
N LEU A 39 17.33 4.26 5.19
CA LEU A 39 18.20 3.23 5.76
C LEU A 39 19.56 3.15 5.07
N THR A 40 19.96 4.20 4.35
CA THR A 40 21.27 4.20 3.71
C THR A 40 22.38 4.43 4.74
N PRO A 41 23.60 3.91 4.50
CA PRO A 41 24.73 4.15 5.38
C PRO A 41 24.99 5.63 5.64
N GLU A 42 24.77 6.52 4.66
CA GLU A 42 25.00 7.96 4.81
C GLU A 42 24.07 8.59 5.85
N ARG A 43 22.80 8.17 5.89
CA ARG A 43 21.87 8.63 6.94
C ARG A 43 22.17 7.97 8.28
N LEU A 44 22.45 6.67 8.28
CA LEU A 44 22.65 5.93 9.52
C LEU A 44 23.99 6.23 10.21
N ALA A 45 25.02 6.68 9.49
CA ALA A 45 26.34 6.96 10.05
C ALA A 45 26.37 8.12 11.06
N SER A 46 25.44 9.07 10.96
CA SER A 46 25.39 10.25 11.85
C SER A 46 24.14 10.26 12.75
N PRO A 47 24.25 10.84 13.97
CA PRO A 47 23.09 11.08 14.84
C PRO A 47 22.01 11.91 14.15
N GLU A 48 22.40 12.96 13.43
CA GLU A 48 21.50 13.85 12.69
C GLU A 48 20.77 13.10 11.56
N GLY A 49 21.49 12.29 10.78
CA GLY A 49 20.91 11.50 9.70
C GLY A 49 19.97 10.41 10.21
N THR A 50 20.29 9.79 11.35
CA THR A 50 19.39 8.81 11.99
C THR A 50 18.14 9.50 12.55
N ALA A 51 18.29 10.70 13.14
CA ALA A 51 17.17 11.51 13.58
C ALA A 51 16.25 11.93 12.40
N GLN A 52 16.84 12.30 11.26
CA GLN A 52 16.08 12.60 10.04
C GLN A 52 15.32 11.36 9.55
N SER A 53 15.97 10.19 9.53
CA SER A 53 15.35 8.93 9.13
C SER A 53 14.16 8.56 10.01
N ARG A 54 14.31 8.66 11.34
CA ARG A 54 13.18 8.49 12.28
C ARG A 54 12.06 9.49 12.01
N ALA A 55 12.37 10.76 11.78
CA ALA A 55 11.36 11.78 11.49
C ALA A 55 10.59 11.49 10.19
N THR A 56 11.29 11.05 9.13
CA THR A 56 10.65 10.60 7.88
C THR A 56 9.73 9.40 8.11
N LEU A 57 10.18 8.40 8.88
CA LEU A 57 9.38 7.22 9.22
C LEU A 57 8.13 7.57 10.04
N GLU A 58 8.24 8.53 10.94
CA GLU A 58 7.13 9.05 11.73
C GLU A 58 6.11 9.80 10.86
N GLN A 59 6.58 10.62 9.91
CA GLN A 59 5.71 11.25 8.92
C GLN A 59 4.98 10.21 8.06
N LEU A 60 5.69 9.17 7.62
CA LEU A 60 5.08 8.06 6.88
C LEU A 60 4.02 7.35 7.72
N ARG A 61 4.30 7.08 9.00
CA ARG A 61 3.35 6.43 9.91
C ARG A 61 2.06 7.21 10.06
N GLU A 62 2.17 8.51 10.31
CA GLU A 62 1.02 9.40 10.43
C GLU A 62 0.22 9.45 9.12
N PHE A 63 0.92 9.60 7.99
CA PHE A 63 0.29 9.58 6.67
C PHE A 63 -0.48 8.28 6.40
N MET A 64 0.13 7.13 6.69
CA MET A 64 -0.53 5.83 6.52
C MET A 64 -1.75 5.68 7.42
N HIS A 65 -1.72 6.21 8.64
CA HIS A 65 -2.86 6.22 9.55
C HIS A 65 -4.03 7.04 8.97
N ILE A 66 -3.77 8.25 8.52
CA ILE A 66 -4.77 9.14 7.90
C ILE A 66 -5.33 8.49 6.63
N HIS A 67 -4.47 7.97 5.76
CA HIS A 67 -4.88 7.36 4.50
C HIS A 67 -5.73 6.10 4.73
N LYS A 68 -5.40 5.28 5.73
CA LYS A 68 -6.20 4.11 6.13
C LYS A 68 -7.60 4.50 6.57
N ALA A 69 -7.72 5.50 7.45
CA ALA A 69 -9.01 6.00 7.91
C ALA A 69 -9.85 6.59 6.76
N ALA A 70 -9.23 7.33 5.84
CA ALA A 70 -9.91 7.86 4.65
C ALA A 70 -10.37 6.74 3.71
N PHE A 71 -9.55 5.71 3.50
CA PHE A 71 -9.88 4.56 2.68
C PHE A 71 -11.06 3.77 3.25
N GLU A 72 -11.11 3.55 4.56
CA GLU A 72 -12.24 2.87 5.22
C GLU A 72 -13.57 3.60 4.98
N GLN A 73 -13.59 4.93 5.11
CA GLN A 73 -14.77 5.74 4.84
C GLN A 73 -15.17 5.68 3.36
N MET A 74 -14.19 5.78 2.46
CA MET A 74 -14.41 5.68 1.03
C MET A 74 -14.98 4.30 0.64
N ALA A 75 -14.38 3.21 1.14
CA ALA A 75 -14.81 1.85 0.84
C ALA A 75 -16.25 1.58 1.31
N LEU A 76 -16.62 2.08 2.49
CA LEU A 76 -17.97 1.99 3.01
C LEU A 76 -18.96 2.78 2.14
N ALA A 77 -18.62 4.02 1.76
CA ALA A 77 -19.46 4.85 0.90
C ALA A 77 -19.67 4.20 -0.48
N CYS A 78 -18.59 3.70 -1.10
CA CYS A 78 -18.66 3.00 -2.39
C CYS A 78 -19.53 1.75 -2.30
N SER A 79 -19.34 0.92 -1.27
CA SER A 79 -20.13 -0.31 -1.08
C SER A 79 -21.61 -0.01 -0.87
N THR A 80 -21.93 1.05 -0.13
CA THR A 80 -23.31 1.49 0.10
C THR A 80 -23.98 1.95 -1.19
N GLU A 81 -23.28 2.75 -1.99
CA GLU A 81 -23.81 3.26 -3.26
C GLU A 81 -23.97 2.14 -4.31
N LEU A 82 -23.03 1.21 -4.39
CA LEU A 82 -23.11 0.02 -5.25
C LEU A 82 -24.25 -0.90 -4.82
N ALA A 83 -24.45 -1.12 -3.52
CA ALA A 83 -25.57 -1.93 -3.03
C ALA A 83 -26.93 -1.28 -3.34
N GLY A 84 -27.04 0.04 -3.20
CA GLY A 84 -28.25 0.79 -3.54
C GLY A 84 -28.59 0.71 -5.02
N THR A 85 -27.60 0.94 -5.90
CA THR A 85 -27.80 0.85 -7.35
C THR A 85 -28.08 -0.58 -7.82
N LEU A 86 -27.44 -1.59 -7.24
CA LEU A 86 -27.72 -2.99 -7.54
C LEU A 86 -29.18 -3.37 -7.22
N ALA A 87 -29.78 -2.81 -6.16
CA ALA A 87 -31.17 -3.07 -5.81
C ALA A 87 -32.17 -2.54 -6.85
N GLU A 88 -31.77 -1.56 -7.67
CA GLU A 88 -32.58 -1.01 -8.77
C GLU A 88 -32.49 -1.87 -10.05
N VAL A 89 -31.46 -2.71 -10.20
CA VAL A 89 -31.29 -3.58 -11.38
C VAL A 89 -32.36 -4.67 -11.42
N PRO A 90 -32.85 -5.12 -12.59
CA PRO A 90 -33.80 -6.24 -12.68
C PRO A 90 -33.34 -7.50 -11.92
N VAL A 91 -34.24 -8.09 -11.14
CA VAL A 91 -33.95 -9.22 -10.22
C VAL A 91 -33.19 -10.37 -10.88
N HIS A 92 -33.51 -10.70 -12.13
CA HIS A 92 -32.87 -11.78 -12.87
C HIS A 92 -31.39 -11.54 -13.19
N LEU A 93 -30.90 -10.29 -13.11
CA LEU A 93 -29.50 -9.91 -13.33
C LEU A 93 -28.77 -9.57 -12.02
N GLN A 94 -29.50 -9.35 -10.92
CA GLN A 94 -28.92 -8.91 -9.65
C GLN A 94 -27.88 -9.90 -9.11
N GLU A 95 -28.14 -11.21 -9.22
CA GLU A 95 -27.25 -12.22 -8.64
C GLU A 95 -25.91 -12.31 -9.39
N GLU A 96 -25.93 -12.17 -10.72
CA GLU A 96 -24.72 -12.15 -11.55
C GLU A 96 -23.85 -10.93 -11.22
N TYR A 97 -24.46 -9.73 -11.22
CA TYR A 97 -23.72 -8.51 -10.87
C TYR A 97 -23.23 -8.54 -9.43
N ARG A 98 -24.04 -9.02 -8.48
CA ARG A 98 -23.64 -9.17 -7.07
C ARG A 98 -22.38 -10.03 -6.96
N ALA A 99 -22.35 -11.19 -7.60
CA ALA A 99 -21.21 -12.10 -7.55
C ALA A 99 -19.93 -11.44 -8.08
N GLY A 100 -20.02 -10.72 -9.21
CA GLY A 100 -18.89 -9.98 -9.79
C GLY A 100 -18.38 -8.86 -8.88
N ILE A 101 -19.28 -8.04 -8.35
CA ILE A 101 -18.95 -6.89 -7.48
C ILE A 101 -18.33 -7.36 -6.18
N VAL A 102 -18.94 -8.32 -5.49
CA VAL A 102 -18.46 -8.82 -4.20
C VAL A 102 -17.05 -9.39 -4.33
N THR A 103 -16.80 -10.15 -5.40
CA THR A 103 -15.47 -10.69 -5.68
C THR A 103 -14.44 -9.57 -5.89
N SER A 104 -14.78 -8.55 -6.67
CA SER A 104 -13.90 -7.41 -6.95
C SER A 104 -13.62 -6.58 -5.69
N ILE A 105 -14.67 -6.24 -4.92
CA ILE A 105 -14.55 -5.47 -3.68
C ILE A 105 -13.69 -6.23 -2.67
N ASN A 106 -13.97 -7.51 -2.42
CA ASN A 106 -13.23 -8.30 -1.45
C ASN A 106 -11.74 -8.36 -1.80
N TRP A 107 -11.42 -8.57 -3.08
CA TRP A 107 -10.03 -8.60 -3.51
C TRP A 107 -9.33 -7.24 -3.34
N GLN A 108 -9.99 -6.13 -3.67
CA GLN A 108 -9.41 -4.78 -3.46
C GLN A 108 -9.21 -4.47 -1.97
N LEU A 109 -10.17 -4.86 -1.12
CA LEU A 109 -10.07 -4.69 0.33
C LEU A 109 -8.92 -5.53 0.91
N GLU A 110 -8.76 -6.77 0.44
CA GLU A 110 -7.66 -7.64 0.85
C GLU A 110 -6.32 -7.06 0.43
N ALA A 111 -6.16 -6.64 -0.84
CA ALA A 111 -4.94 -6.03 -1.35
C ALA A 111 -4.58 -4.75 -0.59
N GLN A 112 -5.55 -3.88 -0.30
CA GLN A 112 -5.30 -2.65 0.44
C GLN A 112 -5.00 -2.93 1.92
N SER A 113 -5.69 -3.90 2.54
CA SER A 113 -5.40 -4.34 3.92
C SER A 113 -3.98 -4.87 4.05
N LEU A 114 -3.54 -5.66 3.07
CA LEU A 114 -2.19 -6.22 3.02
C LEU A 114 -1.14 -5.13 2.84
N LEU A 115 -1.39 -4.14 1.98
CA LEU A 115 -0.51 -2.96 1.84
C LEU A 115 -0.34 -2.22 3.17
N TYR A 116 -1.43 -1.91 3.89
CA TYR A 116 -1.33 -1.22 5.18
C TYR A 116 -0.53 -2.04 6.20
N ARG A 117 -0.84 -3.33 6.31
CA ARG A 117 -0.16 -4.22 7.27
C ARG A 117 1.33 -4.34 6.97
N ASN A 118 1.68 -4.52 5.71
CA ASN A 118 3.08 -4.62 5.29
C ASN A 118 3.81 -3.29 5.52
N ARG A 119 3.19 -2.16 5.18
CA ARG A 119 3.81 -0.85 5.41
C ARG A 119 3.99 -0.54 6.89
N GLU A 120 3.02 -0.88 7.75
CA GLU A 120 3.14 -0.77 9.21
C GLU A 120 4.30 -1.63 9.75
N ARG A 121 4.44 -2.89 9.28
CA ARG A 121 5.58 -3.76 9.63
C ARG A 121 6.92 -3.17 9.17
N TRP A 122 6.98 -2.62 7.96
CA TRP A 122 8.19 -2.02 7.39
C TRP A 122 8.63 -0.80 8.20
N ILE A 123 7.69 0.08 8.55
CA ILE A 123 7.96 1.27 9.38
C ILE A 123 8.50 0.85 10.76
N ALA A 124 7.86 -0.14 11.39
CA ALA A 124 8.29 -0.62 12.70
C ALA A 124 9.72 -1.17 12.65
N ALA A 125 10.03 -2.04 11.67
CA ALA A 125 11.37 -2.58 11.49
C ALA A 125 12.41 -1.49 11.22
N ALA A 126 12.10 -0.51 10.36
CA ALA A 126 12.98 0.59 10.04
C ALA A 126 13.25 1.52 11.25
N LEU A 127 12.23 1.79 12.07
CA LEU A 127 12.39 2.55 13.32
C LEU A 127 13.27 1.79 14.31
N GLU A 128 13.09 0.47 14.43
CA GLU A 128 13.93 -0.37 15.28
C GLU A 128 15.38 -0.41 14.79
N ILE A 129 15.63 -0.44 13.47
CA ILE A 129 16.98 -0.31 12.92
C ILE A 129 17.60 1.03 13.34
N CYS A 130 16.87 2.15 13.19
CA CYS A 130 17.35 3.45 13.61
C CYS A 130 17.73 3.46 15.10
N GLN A 131 16.87 2.89 15.96
CA GLN A 131 17.10 2.81 17.40
C GLN A 131 18.29 1.89 17.76
N LEU A 132 18.44 0.77 17.05
CA LEU A 132 19.60 -0.12 17.20
C LEU A 132 20.88 0.63 16.89
N ILE A 133 20.93 1.32 15.73
CA ILE A 133 22.08 2.12 15.32
C ILE A 133 22.39 3.22 16.34
N ASP A 134 21.39 3.93 16.87
CA ASP A 134 21.64 4.93 17.92
C ASP A 134 22.23 4.34 19.21
N THR A 135 21.85 3.11 19.54
CA THR A 135 22.30 2.42 20.77
C THR A 135 23.72 1.89 20.64
N CYS A 136 24.09 1.39 19.46
CA CYS A 136 25.39 0.73 19.22
C CYS A 136 26.33 1.54 18.31
N ARG A 137 26.06 2.81 18.04
CA ARG A 137 26.76 3.64 17.03
C ARG A 137 28.28 3.55 17.08
N ASP A 138 28.87 3.64 18.27
CA ASP A 138 30.34 3.61 18.46
C ASP A 138 30.95 2.23 18.16
N ALA A 139 30.12 1.20 18.04
CA ALA A 139 30.46 -0.18 17.73
C ALA A 139 30.02 -0.62 16.32
N VAL A 140 29.61 0.33 15.47
CA VAL A 140 29.26 0.10 14.06
C VAL A 140 30.29 0.76 13.14
N VAL A 141 30.79 -0.01 12.18
CA VAL A 141 31.66 0.48 11.11
C VAL A 141 30.83 0.66 9.85
N PHE A 142 30.72 1.90 9.38
CA PHE A 142 30.04 2.24 8.14
C PHE A 142 31.05 2.27 6.98
N ALA A 143 30.79 1.51 5.92
CA ALA A 143 31.62 1.44 4.72
C ALA A 143 30.74 1.54 3.45
N GLU A 144 31.35 1.79 2.30
CA GLU A 144 30.63 1.85 1.01
C GLU A 144 29.87 0.55 0.68
N GLU A 145 30.39 -0.60 1.12
CA GLU A 145 29.77 -1.91 0.89
C GLU A 145 28.76 -2.33 1.97
N GLY A 146 28.55 -1.52 3.03
CA GLY A 146 27.56 -1.79 4.06
C GLY A 146 27.97 -1.41 5.48
N MET A 147 27.36 -2.08 6.46
CA MET A 147 27.56 -1.82 7.89
C MET A 147 28.11 -3.07 8.57
N GLY A 148 29.21 -2.91 9.31
CA GLY A 148 29.78 -3.94 10.17
C GLY A 148 29.46 -3.67 11.64
N PHE A 149 29.08 -4.69 12.39
CA PHE A 149 28.82 -4.61 13.82
C PHE A 149 29.95 -5.33 14.56
N VAL A 150 30.44 -4.74 15.66
CA VAL A 150 31.47 -5.36 16.51
C VAL A 150 30.89 -6.47 17.39
N ASN A 151 29.59 -6.41 17.69
CA ASN A 151 28.86 -7.38 18.49
C ASN A 151 27.94 -8.24 17.60
N ASP A 152 28.06 -9.56 17.72
CA ASP A 152 27.27 -10.52 16.94
C ASP A 152 25.77 -10.42 17.25
N ASP A 153 25.39 -10.14 18.51
CA ASP A 153 23.96 -10.00 18.88
C ASP A 153 23.31 -8.81 18.17
N ASP A 154 24.04 -7.71 18.02
CA ASP A 154 23.56 -6.52 17.31
C ASP A 154 23.49 -6.76 15.80
N LEU A 155 24.44 -7.53 15.25
CA LEU A 155 24.42 -7.98 13.86
C LEU A 155 23.21 -8.86 13.57
N GLU A 156 22.96 -9.88 14.40
CA GLU A 156 21.83 -10.79 14.26
C GLU A 156 20.50 -10.03 14.33
N ARG A 157 20.37 -9.10 15.28
CA ARG A 157 19.19 -8.24 15.39
C ARG A 157 19.00 -7.37 14.16
N PHE A 158 20.06 -6.74 13.65
CA PHE A 158 20.02 -5.95 12.43
C PHE A 158 19.58 -6.81 11.23
N GLN A 159 20.17 -7.99 11.05
CA GLN A 159 19.82 -8.91 9.96
C GLN A 159 18.36 -9.36 10.03
N ALA A 160 17.85 -9.67 11.22
CA ALA A 160 16.44 -10.04 11.41
C ALA A 160 15.49 -8.90 11.00
N LEU A 161 15.80 -7.65 11.40
CA LEU A 161 15.01 -6.49 11.03
C LEU A 161 15.09 -6.19 9.52
N PHE A 162 16.28 -6.33 8.93
CA PHE A 162 16.48 -6.12 7.50
C PHE A 162 15.76 -7.19 6.65
N ALA A 163 15.74 -8.44 7.10
CA ALA A 163 14.99 -9.52 6.45
C ALA A 163 13.48 -9.22 6.40
N VAL A 164 12.91 -8.58 7.42
CA VAL A 164 11.50 -8.12 7.40
C VAL A 164 11.29 -7.08 6.30
N ILE A 165 12.23 -6.15 6.14
CA ILE A 165 12.17 -5.12 5.10
C ILE A 165 12.23 -5.74 3.70
N GLU A 166 13.14 -6.67 3.47
CA GLU A 166 13.26 -7.39 2.20
C GLU A 166 12.03 -8.24 1.90
N GLU A 167 11.50 -8.99 2.88
CA GLU A 167 10.26 -9.77 2.75
C GLU A 167 9.12 -8.87 2.25
N ILE A 168 8.93 -7.71 2.90
CA ILE A 168 7.87 -6.77 2.54
C ILE A 168 8.07 -6.21 1.14
N HIS A 169 9.30 -5.85 0.77
CA HIS A 169 9.60 -5.36 -0.57
C HIS A 169 9.24 -6.40 -1.64
N GLN A 170 9.59 -7.68 -1.44
CA GLN A 170 9.23 -8.75 -2.37
C GLN A 170 7.72 -8.94 -2.48
N LEU A 171 7.00 -8.89 -1.36
CA LEU A 171 5.53 -8.97 -1.34
C LEU A 171 4.88 -7.81 -2.09
N GLU A 172 5.38 -6.59 -1.94
CA GLU A 172 4.86 -5.40 -2.62
C GLU A 172 5.10 -5.47 -4.14
N VAL A 173 6.28 -5.90 -4.58
CA VAL A 173 6.59 -6.12 -6.00
C VAL A 173 5.65 -7.15 -6.62
N ALA A 174 5.44 -8.28 -5.94
CA ALA A 174 4.52 -9.32 -6.40
C ALA A 174 3.06 -8.80 -6.53
N GLN A 175 2.60 -8.05 -5.53
CA GLN A 175 1.24 -7.46 -5.53
C GLN A 175 1.04 -6.39 -6.60
N LEU A 176 2.06 -5.55 -6.86
CA LEU A 176 2.01 -4.55 -7.93
C LEU A 176 1.85 -5.21 -9.30
N SER A 177 2.56 -6.32 -9.53
CA SER A 177 2.44 -7.10 -10.76
C SER A 177 1.03 -7.69 -10.94
N GLU A 178 0.49 -8.32 -9.90
CA GLU A 178 -0.86 -8.89 -9.94
C GLU A 178 -1.94 -7.80 -10.12
N ARG A 179 -1.81 -6.67 -9.41
CA ARG A 179 -2.74 -5.54 -9.54
C ARG A 179 -2.75 -4.95 -10.94
N SER A 180 -1.58 -4.76 -11.54
CA SER A 180 -1.47 -4.24 -12.90
C SER A 180 -2.17 -5.16 -13.91
N GLN A 181 -1.92 -6.46 -13.85
CA GLN A 181 -2.54 -7.44 -14.75
C GLN A 181 -4.07 -7.45 -14.63
N ARG A 182 -4.61 -7.45 -13.41
CA ARG A 182 -6.06 -7.46 -13.20
C ARG A 182 -6.73 -6.15 -13.60
N LEU A 183 -6.08 -5.00 -13.40
CA LEU A 183 -6.60 -3.70 -13.80
C LEU A 183 -6.71 -3.62 -15.32
N VAL A 184 -5.69 -4.08 -16.05
CA VAL A 184 -5.69 -4.19 -17.52
C VAL A 184 -6.81 -5.11 -18.01
N GLN A 185 -6.99 -6.29 -17.39
CA GLN A 185 -8.07 -7.22 -17.73
C GLN A 185 -9.46 -6.61 -17.47
N SER A 186 -9.64 -5.95 -16.33
CA SER A 186 -10.91 -5.32 -15.95
C SER A 186 -11.28 -4.16 -16.89
N LEU A 187 -10.29 -3.33 -17.27
CA LEU A 187 -10.49 -2.25 -18.23
C LEU A 187 -10.85 -2.78 -19.63
N ALA A 188 -10.15 -3.81 -20.11
CA ALA A 188 -10.44 -4.43 -21.40
C ALA A 188 -11.87 -5.00 -21.48
N VAL A 189 -12.39 -5.55 -20.38
CA VAL A 189 -13.79 -6.02 -20.30
C VAL A 189 -14.76 -4.83 -20.29
N LEU A 190 -14.48 -3.78 -19.53
CA LEU A 190 -15.36 -2.60 -19.44
C LEU A 190 -15.43 -1.77 -20.74
N GLU A 191 -14.39 -1.82 -21.58
CA GLU A 191 -14.35 -1.21 -22.92
C GLU A 191 -15.18 -2.01 -23.94
N GLN A 192 -15.30 -3.32 -23.79
CA GLN A 192 -16.08 -4.17 -24.69
C GLN A 192 -17.61 -4.08 -24.45
N VAL A 193 -18.03 -3.61 -23.28
CA VAL A 193 -19.45 -3.54 -22.87
C VAL A 193 -20.12 -2.21 -23.28
N VAL A 194 -19.35 -1.19 -23.68
CA VAL A 194 -19.89 0.08 -24.19
C VAL A 194 -19.69 0.12 -25.72
N PRO A 195 -20.74 -0.04 -26.54
CA PRO A 195 -20.62 0.28 -27.96
C PRO A 195 -20.45 1.81 -28.11
N ALA A 196 -19.55 2.21 -29.00
CA ALA A 196 -19.36 3.59 -29.46
C ALA A 196 -20.66 4.22 -29.99
#